data_AF-A0A7X9P8X5-F1
#
_entry.id   AF-A0A7X9P8X5-F1
#
_cell.length_a   1.000
_cell.length_b   1.000
_cell.length_c   1.000
_cell.angle_alpha   90.00
_cell.angle_beta   90.00
_cell.angle_gamma   90.00
#
_symmetry.space_group_name_H-M   'P 1'
#
loop_
_entity.id
_entity.type
_entity.pdbx_description
1 polymer ?
#
loop_
_entity_poly.entity_id
_entity_poly.type
_entity_poly.pdbx_seq_one_letter_code
_entity_poly.pdbx_strand_id
1 'polypeptide(L)'
;MNAFLANPKYLVAAAVGLGLVLIVLLLLRRRQKGPDGPGEIPGVEEALRKGNYLQAGFLAAKHERYEEAIDYYLRAQEPARAAQIAARTRNVRRAAELYERAGDFERAAHFYEQVGMPDKADEMRRALALRQGEQRAGEALGPSPAPAPGPAA
;
A
#
# COMPACT_ATOMS: atom_id res chain seq x y z
N MET A 1 -46.04 28.28 -18.75
CA MET A 1 -46.68 27.69 -17.55
C MET A 1 -46.58 26.17 -17.67
N ASN A 2 -45.72 25.53 -16.86
CA ASN A 2 -45.33 24.13 -17.04
C ASN A 2 -46.45 23.16 -16.58
N ALA A 3 -47.30 22.73 -17.52
CA ALA A 3 -48.36 21.74 -17.29
C ALA A 3 -47.84 20.33 -16.94
N PHE A 4 -46.51 20.12 -16.98
CA PHE A 4 -45.86 18.85 -16.65
C PHE A 4 -45.89 18.53 -15.13
N LEU A 5 -46.01 19.54 -14.28
CA LEU A 5 -46.04 19.41 -12.81
C LEU A 5 -47.44 19.16 -12.23
N ALA A 6 -48.50 19.25 -13.04
CA ALA A 6 -49.88 19.10 -12.57
C ALA A 6 -50.37 17.63 -12.56
N ASN A 7 -49.56 16.69 -13.09
CA ASN A 7 -49.96 15.29 -13.24
C ASN A 7 -49.34 14.41 -12.14
N PRO A 8 -50.17 13.74 -11.31
CA PRO A 8 -49.70 13.01 -10.13
C PRO A 8 -48.74 11.86 -10.48
N LYS A 9 -48.83 11.31 -11.69
CA LYS A 9 -47.94 10.25 -12.17
C LYS A 9 -46.47 10.70 -12.30
N TYR A 10 -46.20 11.95 -12.70
CA TYR A 10 -44.84 12.46 -12.82
C TYR A 10 -44.24 12.83 -11.45
N LEU A 11 -45.07 13.23 -10.48
CA LEU A 11 -44.64 13.42 -9.09
C LEU A 11 -44.17 12.10 -8.47
N VAL A 12 -44.91 11.00 -8.70
CA VAL A 12 -44.51 9.66 -8.23
C VAL A 12 -43.24 9.18 -8.94
N ALA A 13 -43.14 9.34 -10.27
CA ALA A 13 -41.96 8.95 -11.03
C ALA A 13 -40.70 9.73 -10.61
N ALA A 14 -40.82 11.04 -10.36
CA ALA A 14 -39.73 11.86 -9.87
C ALA A 14 -39.27 11.44 -8.46
N ALA A 15 -40.21 11.11 -7.57
CA ALA A 15 -39.89 10.64 -6.22
C ALA A 15 -39.14 9.28 -6.24
N VAL A 16 -39.58 8.34 -7.08
CA VAL A 16 -38.91 7.05 -7.25
C VAL A 16 -37.51 7.23 -7.85
N GLY A 17 -37.36 8.09 -8.87
CA GLY A 17 -36.06 8.40 -9.47
C GLY A 17 -35.08 9.00 -8.46
N LEU A 18 -35.52 9.97 -7.65
CA LEU A 18 -34.70 10.56 -6.60
C LEU A 18 -34.30 9.54 -5.53
N GLY A 19 -35.21 8.64 -5.16
CA GLY A 19 -34.95 7.55 -4.22
C GLY A 19 -33.90 6.57 -4.73
N LEU A 20 -34.00 6.17 -6.01
CA LEU A 20 -33.01 5.29 -6.64
C LEU A 20 -31.64 5.97 -6.74
N VAL A 21 -31.60 7.26 -7.09
CA VAL A 21 -30.36 8.03 -7.11
C VAL A 21 -29.74 8.11 -5.71
N LEU A 22 -30.53 8.38 -4.67
CA LEU A 22 -30.06 8.39 -3.28
C LEU A 22 -29.56 7.02 -2.83
N ILE A 23 -30.26 5.93 -3.18
CA ILE A 23 -29.83 4.56 -2.87
C ILE A 23 -28.50 4.26 -3.56
N VAL A 24 -28.36 4.60 -4.84
CA VAL A 24 -27.10 4.44 -5.57
C VAL A 24 -26.00 5.28 -4.94
N LEU A 25 -26.27 6.54 -4.57
CA LEU A 25 -25.31 7.41 -3.86
C LEU A 25 -24.90 6.84 -2.51
N LEU A 26 -25.84 6.27 -1.75
CA LEU A 26 -25.58 5.61 -0.47
C LEU A 26 -24.79 4.32 -0.64
N LEU A 27 -25.04 3.55 -1.70
CA LEU A 27 -24.27 2.35 -2.03
C LEU A 27 -22.86 2.70 -2.52
N LEU A 28 -22.70 3.78 -3.28
CA LEU A 28 -21.39 4.31 -3.69
C LEU A 28 -20.61 4.88 -2.50
N ARG A 29 -21.28 5.55 -1.54
CA ARG A 29 -20.67 6.01 -0.29
C ARG A 29 -20.32 4.87 0.66
N ARG A 30 -21.15 3.82 0.74
CA ARG A 30 -20.89 2.62 1.54
C ARG A 30 -19.62 1.88 1.15
N ARG A 31 -19.14 2.05 -0.08
CA ARG A 31 -17.89 1.43 -0.55
C ARG A 31 -16.62 2.17 -0.10
N GLN A 32 -16.73 3.41 0.41
CA GLN A 32 -15.58 4.21 0.83
C GLN A 32 -15.33 4.19 2.34
N LYS A 33 -16.36 3.97 3.16
CA LYS A 33 -16.18 3.79 4.61
C LYS A 33 -15.99 2.31 4.94
N GLY A 34 -14.72 1.90 4.99
CA GLY A 34 -14.32 0.71 5.75
C GLY A 34 -14.79 0.83 7.21
N PRO A 35 -14.84 -0.29 7.96
CA PRO A 35 -15.56 -0.39 9.22
C PRO A 35 -15.12 0.69 10.22
N ASP A 36 -15.97 1.70 10.42
CA ASP A 36 -15.97 2.55 11.61
C ASP A 36 -16.33 1.64 12.80
N GLY A 37 -15.33 1.04 13.44
CA GLY A 37 -15.49 0.41 14.75
C GLY A 37 -15.13 1.41 15.84
N PRO A 38 -16.04 1.79 16.76
CA PRO A 38 -15.71 2.66 17.88
C PRO A 38 -15.00 1.82 18.96
N GLY A 39 -13.71 1.60 18.71
CA GLY A 39 -12.73 1.21 19.70
C GLY A 39 -11.45 1.91 19.31
N GLU A 40 -11.17 3.07 19.91
CA GLU A 40 -9.86 3.70 19.83
C GLU A 40 -8.82 2.64 20.22
N ILE A 41 -7.84 2.38 19.36
CA ILE A 41 -6.76 1.47 19.74
C ILE A 41 -5.98 2.17 20.86
N PRO A 42 -5.89 1.58 22.07
CA PRO A 42 -5.16 2.20 23.16
C PRO A 42 -3.72 2.51 22.74
N GLY A 43 -3.31 3.76 22.94
CA GLY A 43 -1.94 4.23 22.65
C GLY A 43 -1.66 4.60 21.19
N VAL A 44 -2.55 4.34 20.23
CA VAL A 44 -2.36 4.81 18.85
C VAL A 44 -2.44 6.32 18.78
N GLU A 45 -3.45 6.94 19.42
CA GLU A 45 -3.60 8.40 19.41
C GLU A 45 -2.39 9.09 20.04
N GLU A 46 -1.86 8.56 21.14
CA GLU A 46 -0.65 9.08 21.76
C GLU A 46 0.57 8.95 20.83
N ALA A 47 0.72 7.80 20.17
CA ALA A 47 1.79 7.58 19.19
C ALA A 47 1.67 8.56 18.01
N LEU A 48 0.46 8.77 17.48
CA LEU A 48 0.20 9.72 16.39
C LEU A 48 0.48 11.16 16.80
N ARG A 49 0.09 11.56 18.03
CA ARG A 49 0.41 12.89 18.58
C ARG A 49 1.91 13.14 18.69
N LYS A 50 2.69 12.09 18.95
CA LYS A 50 4.16 12.13 18.98
C LYS A 50 4.78 12.01 17.57
N GLY A 51 3.98 11.85 16.52
CA GLY A 51 4.45 11.60 15.14
C GLY A 51 5.05 10.20 14.95
N ASN A 52 4.88 9.30 15.91
CA ASN A 52 5.44 7.94 15.88
C ASN A 52 4.51 6.98 15.13
N TYR A 53 4.51 7.10 13.80
CA TYR A 53 3.70 6.25 12.92
C TYR A 53 4.12 4.77 12.96
N LEU A 54 5.38 4.48 13.29
CA LEU A 54 5.86 3.10 13.51
C LEU A 54 5.10 2.41 14.65
N GLN A 55 5.02 3.08 15.79
CA GLN A 55 4.34 2.56 16.97
C GLN A 55 2.82 2.48 16.73
N ALA A 56 2.24 3.48 16.06
CA ALA A 56 0.84 3.46 15.66
C ALA A 56 0.53 2.25 14.76
N GLY A 57 1.38 1.98 13.74
CA GLY A 57 1.25 0.83 12.86
C GLY A 57 1.38 -0.51 13.59
N PHE A 58 2.30 -0.60 14.56
CA PHE A 58 2.46 -1.79 15.39
C PHE A 58 1.23 -2.06 16.27
N LEU A 59 0.72 -1.03 16.95
CA LEU A 59 -0.47 -1.15 17.78
C LEU A 59 -1.70 -1.51 16.93
N ALA A 60 -1.89 -0.86 15.78
CA ALA A 60 -2.97 -1.21 14.87
C ALA A 60 -2.88 -2.65 14.37
N ALA A 61 -1.68 -3.13 14.01
CA ALA A 61 -1.47 -4.52 13.60
C ALA A 61 -1.78 -5.52 14.73
N LYS A 62 -1.41 -5.19 15.97
CA LYS A 62 -1.67 -6.02 17.15
C LYS A 62 -3.17 -6.16 17.43
N HIS A 63 -3.95 -5.12 17.13
CA HIS A 63 -5.41 -5.10 17.26
C HIS A 63 -6.13 -5.55 15.97
N GLU A 64 -5.42 -6.22 15.05
CA GLU A 64 -5.95 -6.74 13.78
C GLU A 64 -6.57 -5.67 12.86
N ARG A 65 -6.28 -4.39 13.11
CA ARG A 65 -6.68 -3.25 12.27
C ARG A 65 -5.68 -3.07 11.14
N TYR A 66 -5.65 -4.07 10.26
CA TYR A 66 -4.62 -4.22 9.24
C TYR A 66 -4.54 -3.07 8.22
N GLU A 67 -5.69 -2.53 7.79
CA GLU A 67 -5.71 -1.41 6.84
C GLU A 67 -5.08 -0.14 7.42
N GLU A 68 -5.34 0.14 8.70
CA GLU A 68 -4.73 1.25 9.41
C GLU A 68 -3.26 0.99 9.71
N ALA A 69 -2.90 -0.24 10.06
CA ALA A 69 -1.50 -0.61 10.23
C ALA A 69 -0.70 -0.38 8.94
N ILE A 70 -1.26 -0.77 7.78
CA ILE A 70 -0.67 -0.49 6.47
C ILE A 70 -0.51 1.02 6.28
N ASP A 71 -1.55 1.82 6.51
CA ASP A 71 -1.49 3.27 6.34
C ASP A 71 -0.42 3.92 7.26
N TYR A 72 -0.40 3.56 8.54
CA TYR A 72 0.58 4.07 9.48
C TYR A 72 2.01 3.65 9.11
N TYR A 73 2.24 2.40 8.69
CA TYR A 73 3.57 1.99 8.23
C TYR A 73 3.99 2.72 6.94
N LEU A 74 3.07 3.05 6.05
CA LEU A 74 3.38 3.86 4.87
C LEU A 74 3.74 5.30 5.24
N ARG A 75 3.03 5.91 6.19
CA ARG A 75 3.38 7.22 6.74
C ARG A 75 4.72 7.21 7.47
N ALA A 76 5.07 6.08 8.08
CA ALA A 76 6.38 5.84 8.68
C ALA A 76 7.50 5.58 7.65
N GLN A 77 7.21 5.61 6.34
CA GLN A 77 8.16 5.25 5.27
C GLN A 77 8.70 3.82 5.38
N GLU A 78 7.90 2.90 5.91
CA GLU A 78 8.22 1.47 6.08
C GLU A 78 7.35 0.58 5.18
N PRO A 79 7.51 0.65 3.85
CA PRO A 79 6.72 -0.13 2.91
C PRO A 79 6.89 -1.65 3.11
N ALA A 80 8.04 -2.13 3.59
CA ALA A 80 8.27 -3.54 3.88
C ALA A 80 7.36 -4.08 4.99
N ARG A 81 7.14 -3.30 6.06
CA ARG A 81 6.21 -3.68 7.15
C ARG A 81 4.77 -3.63 6.67
N ALA A 82 4.41 -2.60 5.90
CA ALA A 82 3.11 -2.51 5.27
C ALA A 82 2.83 -3.71 4.35
N ALA A 83 3.82 -4.14 3.55
CA ALA A 83 3.73 -5.30 2.66
C ALA A 83 3.48 -6.61 3.42
N GLN A 84 4.15 -6.81 4.56
CA GLN A 84 3.93 -7.98 5.42
C GLN A 84 2.49 -8.05 5.94
N ILE A 85 1.92 -6.91 6.34
CA ILE A 85 0.53 -6.84 6.77
C ILE A 85 -0.41 -7.13 5.59
N ALA A 86 -0.18 -6.52 4.42
CA ALA A 86 -0.98 -6.76 3.23
C ALA A 86 -0.95 -8.24 2.76
N ALA A 87 0.19 -8.89 2.89
CA ALA A 87 0.33 -10.32 2.59
C ALA A 87 -0.53 -11.19 3.52
N ARG A 88 -0.62 -10.84 4.81
CA ARG A 88 -1.45 -11.54 5.80
C ARG A 88 -2.94 -11.37 5.53
N THR A 89 -3.37 -10.24 4.98
CA THR A 89 -4.79 -9.97 4.68
C THR A 89 -5.27 -10.51 3.33
N ARG A 90 -4.52 -11.44 2.72
CA ARG A 90 -4.79 -12.01 1.38
C ARG A 90 -4.88 -10.96 0.26
N ASN A 91 -4.39 -9.73 0.50
CA ASN A 91 -4.26 -8.73 -0.55
C ASN A 91 -2.90 -8.87 -1.24
N VAL A 92 -2.74 -10.02 -1.91
CA VAL A 92 -1.47 -10.49 -2.51
C VAL A 92 -0.92 -9.48 -3.53
N ARG A 93 -1.80 -8.86 -4.33
CA ARG A 93 -1.42 -7.82 -5.29
C ARG A 93 -0.82 -6.60 -4.60
N ARG A 94 -1.50 -6.08 -3.58
CA ARG A 94 -1.03 -4.92 -2.82
C ARG A 94 0.27 -5.23 -2.07
N ALA A 95 0.43 -6.46 -1.59
CA ALA A 95 1.69 -6.91 -0.99
C ALA A 95 2.84 -6.83 -2.02
N ALA A 96 2.63 -7.31 -3.25
CA ALA A 96 3.64 -7.25 -4.32
C ALA A 96 4.09 -5.81 -4.61
N GLU A 97 3.13 -4.89 -4.80
CA GLU A 97 3.40 -3.46 -5.04
C GLU A 97 4.15 -2.81 -3.87
N LEU A 98 3.82 -3.18 -2.63
CA LEU A 98 4.50 -2.65 -1.45
C LEU A 98 5.90 -3.21 -1.26
N TYR A 99 6.14 -4.48 -1.60
CA TYR A 99 7.50 -5.06 -1.62
C TYR A 99 8.36 -4.44 -2.71
N GLU A 100 7.79 -4.18 -3.89
CA GLU A 100 8.45 -3.45 -4.97
C GLU A 100 8.88 -2.06 -4.49
N ARG A 101 7.98 -1.30 -3.84
CA ARG A 101 8.30 0.00 -3.25
C ARG A 101 9.33 -0.07 -2.12
N ALA A 102 9.41 -1.21 -1.43
CA ALA A 102 10.44 -1.46 -0.42
C ALA A 102 11.81 -1.83 -1.03
N GLY A 103 11.89 -2.02 -2.35
CA GLY A 103 13.08 -2.51 -3.03
C GLY A 103 13.36 -4.00 -2.78
N ASP A 104 12.40 -4.72 -2.22
CA ASP A 104 12.48 -6.17 -2.01
C ASP A 104 11.91 -6.90 -3.24
N PHE A 105 12.72 -6.87 -4.29
CA PHE A 105 12.34 -7.41 -5.59
C PHE A 105 12.13 -8.92 -5.58
N GLU A 106 12.79 -9.64 -4.66
CA GLU A 106 12.61 -11.09 -4.50
C GLU A 106 11.20 -11.43 -4.03
N ARG A 107 10.76 -10.80 -2.93
CA ARG A 107 9.38 -11.00 -2.44
C ARG A 107 8.35 -10.42 -3.41
N ALA A 108 8.62 -9.26 -4.01
CA ALA A 108 7.73 -8.68 -5.01
C ALA A 108 7.50 -9.64 -6.18
N ALA A 109 8.56 -10.25 -6.73
CA ALA A 109 8.46 -11.23 -7.81
C ALA A 109 7.59 -12.43 -7.41
N HIS A 110 7.85 -13.01 -6.23
CA HIS A 110 7.08 -14.14 -5.72
C HIS A 110 5.57 -13.83 -5.63
N PHE A 111 5.21 -12.65 -5.11
CA PHE A 111 3.81 -12.25 -5.00
C PHE A 111 3.19 -11.90 -6.36
N TYR A 112 3.95 -11.34 -7.30
CA TYR A 112 3.49 -11.09 -8.67
C TYR A 112 3.19 -12.39 -9.43
N GLU A 113 3.98 -13.45 -9.25
CA GLU A 113 3.69 -14.77 -9.81
C GLU A 113 2.37 -15.34 -9.25
N GLN A 114 2.15 -15.22 -7.94
CA GLN A 114 0.93 -15.72 -7.29
C GLN A 114 -0.35 -15.05 -7.80
N VAL A 115 -0.28 -13.78 -8.21
CA VAL A 115 -1.43 -13.05 -8.78
C VAL A 115 -1.54 -13.17 -10.31
N GLY A 116 -0.73 -14.05 -10.92
CA GLY A 116 -0.78 -14.30 -12.36
C GLY A 116 -0.19 -13.18 -13.21
N MET A 117 0.82 -12.45 -12.69
CA MET A 117 1.52 -11.37 -13.40
C MET A 117 3.00 -11.74 -13.62
N PRO A 118 3.30 -12.76 -14.45
CA PRO A 118 4.66 -13.25 -14.67
C PRO A 118 5.59 -12.19 -15.28
N ASP A 119 5.07 -11.32 -16.14
CA ASP A 119 5.86 -10.24 -16.77
C ASP A 119 6.46 -9.31 -15.71
N LYS A 120 5.66 -8.93 -14.71
CA LYS A 120 6.11 -8.12 -13.58
C LYS A 120 7.09 -8.89 -12.70
N ALA A 121 6.86 -10.18 -12.47
CA ALA A 121 7.79 -11.00 -11.70
C ALA A 121 9.17 -11.10 -12.37
N ASP A 122 9.20 -11.25 -13.69
CA ASP A 122 10.44 -11.25 -14.48
C ASP A 122 11.15 -9.90 -14.44
N GLU A 123 10.40 -8.79 -14.51
CA GLU A 123 10.95 -7.45 -14.34
C GLU A 123 11.62 -7.30 -12.96
N MET A 124 10.95 -7.73 -11.89
CA MET A 124 11.51 -7.68 -10.53
C MET A 124 12.76 -8.55 -10.40
N ARG A 125 12.76 -9.78 -10.97
CA ARG A 125 13.94 -10.66 -10.97
C ARG A 125 15.13 -10.04 -11.71
N ARG A 126 14.87 -9.39 -12.86
CA ARG A 126 15.91 -8.66 -13.60
C ARG A 126 16.46 -7.49 -12.80
N ALA A 127 15.60 -6.70 -12.15
CA ALA A 127 16.02 -5.61 -11.27
C ALA A 127 16.91 -6.10 -10.12
N LEU A 128 16.57 -7.25 -9.52
CA LEU A 128 17.39 -7.88 -8.50
C LEU A 128 18.76 -8.31 -9.03
N ALA A 129 18.79 -8.96 -10.20
CA ALA A 129 20.04 -9.43 -10.82
C ALA A 129 20.99 -8.27 -11.17
N LEU A 130 20.45 -7.16 -11.67
CA LEU A 130 21.23 -5.95 -11.95
C LEU A 130 21.87 -5.39 -10.67
N ARG A 131 21.09 -5.27 -9.59
CA ARG A 131 21.59 -4.77 -8.30
C ARG A 131 22.68 -5.67 -7.70
N GLN A 132 22.52 -7.00 -7.81
CA GLN A 132 23.53 -7.95 -7.36
C GLN A 132 24.80 -7.90 -8.23
N GLY A 133 24.65 -7.70 -9.54
CA GLY A 133 25.76 -7.52 -10.47
C GLY A 133 26.59 -6.27 -10.14
N GLU A 134 25.93 -5.15 -9.85
CA GLU A 134 26.59 -3.90 -9.42
C GLU A 134 27.33 -4.07 -8.09
N GLN A 135 26.72 -4.74 -7.11
CA GLN A 135 27.35 -5.02 -5.82
C GLN A 135 28.60 -5.90 -5.98
N ARG A 136 28.52 -6.95 -6.79
CA ARG A 136 29.66 -7.84 -7.08
C ARG A 136 30.76 -7.12 -7.86
N ALA A 137 30.40 -6.25 -8.81
CA ALA A 137 31.36 -5.46 -9.55
C ALA A 137 32.08 -4.46 -8.63
N GLY A 138 31.35 -3.80 -7.73
CA GLY A 138 31.93 -2.89 -6.73
C GLY A 138 32.84 -3.59 -5.72
N GLU A 139 32.48 -4.82 -5.31
CA GLU A 139 33.30 -5.64 -4.41
C GLU A 139 34.56 -6.20 -5.09
N ALA A 140 34.47 -6.54 -6.39
CA ALA A 140 35.62 -6.89 -7.21
C ALA A 140 36.55 -5.69 -7.49
N LEU A 141 36.01 -4.47 -7.45
CA LEU A 141 36.73 -3.19 -7.53
C LEU A 141 37.12 -2.64 -6.13
N GLY A 142 37.44 -3.54 -5.17
CA GLY A 142 37.94 -3.18 -3.85
C GLY A 142 39.02 -2.07 -3.86
N PRO A 143 39.28 -1.41 -2.71
CA PRO A 143 40.04 -0.16 -2.66
C PRO A 143 41.29 -0.25 -3.51
N SER A 144 41.40 0.63 -4.51
CA SER A 144 42.53 0.68 -5.44
C SER A 144 43.82 0.50 -4.64
N PRO A 145 44.68 -0.48 -4.97
CA PRO A 145 45.89 -0.73 -4.20
C PRO A 145 46.63 0.60 -4.08
N ALA A 146 46.89 1.03 -2.84
CA ALA A 146 47.59 2.27 -2.56
C ALA A 146 48.83 2.36 -3.49
N PRO A 147 49.09 3.52 -4.11
CA PRO A 147 50.21 3.65 -5.03
C PRO A 147 51.46 3.11 -4.33
N ALA A 148 52.10 2.11 -4.94
CA ALA A 148 53.30 1.51 -4.38
C ALA A 148 54.29 2.62 -4.00
N PRO A 149 54.92 2.57 -2.81
CA PRO A 149 55.89 3.58 -2.44
C PRO A 149 56.95 3.65 -3.55
N GLY A 150 57.06 4.83 -4.17
CA GLY A 150 58.05 5.07 -5.21
C GLY A 150 59.45 4.74 -4.69
N PRO A 151 60.39 4.32 -5.55
CA PRO A 151 61.73 3.94 -5.12
C PRO A 151 62.35 5.09 -4.32
N ALA A 152 62.74 4.81 -3.08
CA ALA A 152 63.44 5.75 -2.23
C ALA A 152 64.75 6.16 -2.93
N ALA A 153 64.93 7.47 -3.10
CA ALA A 153 66.13 8.08 -3.66
C ALA A 153 67.30 8.03 -2.68
#